data_AF-A0AA48L8T2-F1
#
_entry.id   AF-A0AA48L8T2-F1
#
_cell.length_a   1.000
_cell.length_b   1.000
_cell.length_c   1.000
_cell.angle_alpha   90.00
_cell.angle_beta   90.00
_cell.angle_gamma   90.00
#
_symmetry.space_group_name_H-M   'P 1'
#
loop_
_entity.id
_entity.type
_entity.pdbx_description
1 polymer ?
#
loop_
_entity_poly.entity_id
_entity_poly.type
_entity_poly.pdbx_seq_one_letter_code
_entity_poly.pdbx_strand_id
1 'polypeptide(L)'
;MSRNPLPHIPKAAVESTEPPPQPIASSSKHTLNMPPLALPDSITWDYEPVPRAPQQLSKDDREAFMAEMMGFDPYHLLSDIAEHARSAIYPTVNSVEGWARSIASGRAEYDQEVDRGSHAFETLLENVIDRAFDKYTAYALRNSFAVPDGMDLVLPWHKEMDFARAQFIADLDEGEDVLAARLASLRAKVEQARLVRYRLERAEAVLDRRLQVAQHRRNEVGFVRDAVAEAGLIPLDEKAGGVVDALGSLHTNLEDVKMQARPPGVSPGVAWETGRQAYLSWAVGKALADGRAGEVPADRLDAIERQTTEVGTEADLEQLNAVAGRK
;
A
#
# COMPACT_ATOMS: atom_id res chain seq x y z
N MET A 1 -3.74 -59.09 30.87
CA MET A 1 -4.38 -57.90 30.25
C MET A 1 -3.28 -57.04 29.70
N SER A 2 -3.06 -57.17 28.39
CA SER A 2 -1.87 -56.70 27.68
C SER A 2 -2.01 -55.20 27.37
N ARG A 3 -0.99 -54.42 27.73
CA ARG A 3 -0.89 -52.98 27.44
C ARG A 3 -0.42 -52.79 26.01
N ASN A 4 -1.26 -52.24 25.14
CA ASN A 4 -0.85 -51.70 23.85
C ASN A 4 -0.15 -50.34 24.06
N PRO A 5 1.06 -50.12 23.53
CA PRO A 5 1.62 -48.79 23.43
C PRO A 5 1.12 -48.08 22.16
N LEU A 6 0.77 -46.80 22.31
CA LEU A 6 0.37 -45.88 21.24
C LEU A 6 1.53 -45.63 20.26
N PRO A 7 1.26 -45.44 18.96
CA PRO A 7 2.30 -45.20 17.97
C PRO A 7 2.87 -43.77 18.06
N HIS A 8 4.20 -43.70 17.99
CA HIS A 8 5.00 -42.49 17.82
C HIS A 8 4.58 -41.71 16.57
N ILE A 9 4.24 -40.44 16.75
CA ILE A 9 4.12 -39.45 15.68
C ILE A 9 5.54 -38.95 15.37
N PRO A 10 6.06 -39.10 14.15
CA PRO A 10 7.34 -38.50 13.78
C PRO A 10 7.21 -36.97 13.64
N LYS A 11 8.11 -36.24 14.30
CA LYS A 11 8.36 -34.81 14.09
C LYS A 11 8.74 -34.59 12.62
N ALA A 12 7.84 -33.99 11.85
CA ALA A 12 8.19 -33.42 10.55
C ALA A 12 9.16 -32.27 10.77
N ALA A 13 10.30 -32.35 10.10
CA ALA A 13 11.26 -31.27 9.97
C ALA A 13 10.55 -30.06 9.34
N VAL A 14 10.70 -28.89 9.96
CA VAL A 14 10.37 -27.61 9.33
C VAL A 14 11.48 -27.33 8.32
N GLU A 15 11.34 -27.95 7.16
CA GLU A 15 12.10 -27.65 5.97
C GLU A 15 11.61 -26.31 5.43
N SER A 16 12.49 -25.32 5.42
CA SER A 16 12.29 -23.99 4.88
C SER A 16 11.91 -24.08 3.39
N THR A 17 10.60 -24.10 3.11
CA THR A 17 10.07 -23.96 1.75
C THR A 17 10.24 -22.50 1.30
N GLU A 18 11.26 -22.27 0.48
CA GLU A 18 11.32 -21.11 -0.41
C GLU A 18 10.02 -21.00 -1.22
N PRO A 19 9.46 -19.80 -1.39
CA PRO A 19 8.28 -19.61 -2.24
C PRO A 19 8.65 -19.87 -3.72
N PRO A 20 7.73 -20.45 -4.52
CA PRO A 20 8.00 -20.78 -5.92
C PRO A 20 8.33 -19.53 -6.74
N PRO A 21 9.21 -19.63 -7.76
CA PRO A 21 9.58 -18.49 -8.60
C PRO A 21 8.36 -18.02 -9.38
N GLN A 22 7.95 -16.78 -9.13
CA GLN A 22 6.86 -16.15 -9.87
C GLN A 22 7.23 -16.05 -11.36
N PRO A 23 6.26 -16.25 -12.28
CA PRO A 23 6.52 -16.15 -13.71
C PRO A 23 6.97 -14.73 -14.04
N ILE A 24 8.17 -14.63 -14.60
CA ILE A 24 8.78 -13.38 -15.07
C ILE A 24 7.96 -12.92 -16.27
N ALA A 25 6.92 -12.13 -16.01
CA ALA A 25 6.23 -11.35 -17.00
C ALA A 25 7.20 -10.31 -17.56
N SER A 26 7.86 -10.70 -18.65
CA SER A 26 8.71 -9.86 -19.46
C SER A 26 7.86 -8.78 -20.12
N SER A 27 7.84 -7.59 -19.52
CA SER A 27 7.45 -6.33 -20.16
C SER A 27 7.89 -5.19 -19.25
N SER A 28 9.14 -4.76 -19.41
CA SER A 28 9.70 -3.45 -18.99
C SER A 28 9.08 -2.80 -17.74
N LYS A 29 9.02 -3.52 -16.62
CA LYS A 29 8.88 -2.91 -15.30
C LYS A 29 10.23 -2.98 -14.63
N HIS A 30 11.12 -2.08 -15.02
CA HIS A 30 12.20 -1.68 -14.13
C HIS A 30 11.56 -0.74 -13.10
N THR A 31 10.67 -1.27 -12.26
CA THR A 31 10.34 -0.61 -11.01
C THR A 31 11.67 -0.38 -10.34
N LEU A 32 12.05 0.86 -10.07
CA LEU A 32 13.14 1.14 -9.17
C LEU A 32 12.84 0.35 -7.90
N ASN A 33 13.49 -0.80 -7.74
CA ASN A 33 13.37 -1.62 -6.56
C ASN A 33 14.03 -0.82 -5.45
N MET A 34 13.26 0.05 -4.82
CA MET A 34 13.70 0.72 -3.62
C MET A 34 14.08 -0.37 -2.63
N PRO A 35 15.29 -0.31 -2.05
CA PRO A 35 15.65 -1.25 -1.01
C PRO A 35 14.61 -1.16 0.11
N PRO A 36 14.19 -2.30 0.69
CA PRO A 36 13.23 -2.29 1.78
C PRO A 36 13.78 -1.39 2.90
N LEU A 37 12.89 -0.58 3.49
CA LEU A 37 13.29 0.27 4.60
C LEU A 37 13.79 -0.61 5.74
N ALA A 38 15.06 -0.45 6.12
CA ALA A 38 15.62 -1.08 7.31
C ALA A 38 15.02 -0.41 8.56
N LEU A 39 13.81 -0.81 8.92
CA LEU A 39 13.18 -0.45 10.17
C LEU A 39 13.53 -1.52 11.21
N PRO A 40 13.94 -1.14 12.42
CA PRO A 40 14.10 -2.10 13.50
C PRO A 40 12.75 -2.70 13.89
N ASP A 41 12.75 -3.98 14.27
CA ASP A 41 11.53 -4.71 14.67
C ASP A 41 10.93 -4.19 15.99
N SER A 42 11.72 -3.49 16.81
CA SER A 42 11.30 -2.89 18.08
C SER A 42 11.81 -1.44 18.20
N ILE A 43 11.11 -0.64 19.01
CA ILE A 43 11.52 0.74 19.34
C ILE A 43 12.70 0.74 20.35
N THR A 44 12.79 -0.34 21.13
CA THR A 44 13.89 -0.65 22.05
C THR A 44 14.85 -1.65 21.39
N TRP A 45 15.46 -1.26 20.27
CA TRP A 45 16.40 -2.12 19.54
C TRP A 45 17.72 -2.33 20.31
N ASP A 46 17.96 -1.52 21.33
CA ASP A 46 19.09 -1.55 22.26
C ASP A 46 18.90 -2.53 23.43
N TYR A 47 17.68 -3.05 23.62
CA TYR A 47 17.39 -3.97 24.71
C TYR A 47 17.57 -5.43 24.30
N GLU A 48 18.48 -6.13 24.97
CA GLU A 48 18.65 -7.58 24.87
C GLU A 48 17.96 -8.28 26.06
N PRO A 49 17.00 -9.18 25.81
CA PRO A 49 16.29 -9.87 26.88
C PRO A 49 17.23 -10.85 27.61
N VAL A 50 17.48 -10.57 28.88
CA VAL A 50 18.26 -11.46 29.76
C VAL A 50 17.34 -12.50 30.39
N PRO A 51 17.59 -13.81 30.23
CA PRO A 51 16.79 -14.84 30.88
C PRO A 51 16.96 -14.73 32.40
N ARG A 52 15.87 -14.45 33.12
CA ARG A 52 15.84 -14.42 34.59
C ARG A 52 15.37 -15.75 35.14
N ALA A 53 15.90 -16.11 36.32
CA ALA A 53 15.37 -17.25 37.07
C ALA A 53 13.92 -16.95 37.50
N PRO A 54 13.05 -17.97 37.52
CA PRO A 54 11.68 -17.79 37.97
C PRO A 54 11.63 -17.35 39.43
N GLN A 55 10.92 -16.27 39.68
CA GLN A 55 10.71 -15.75 41.02
C GLN A 55 9.59 -16.53 41.69
N GLN A 56 9.83 -17.02 42.90
CA GLN A 56 8.76 -17.66 43.68
C GLN A 56 7.78 -16.59 44.14
N LEU A 57 6.51 -16.72 43.74
CA LEU A 57 5.46 -15.82 44.17
C LEU A 57 5.17 -16.03 45.67
N SER A 58 4.99 -14.91 46.39
CA SER A 58 4.48 -14.97 47.76
C SER A 58 3.06 -15.53 47.78
N LYS A 59 2.55 -15.87 48.96
CA LYS A 59 1.17 -16.36 49.08
C LYS A 59 0.16 -15.30 48.62
N ASP A 60 0.37 -14.05 49.01
CA ASP A 60 -0.51 -12.93 48.68
C ASP A 60 -0.48 -12.64 47.17
N ASP A 61 0.70 -12.74 46.53
CA ASP A 61 0.82 -12.58 45.08
C ASP A 61 0.08 -13.68 44.30
N ARG A 62 0.02 -14.90 44.86
CA ARG A 62 -0.74 -16.00 44.24
C ARG A 62 -2.24 -15.78 44.34
N GLU A 63 -2.71 -15.25 45.46
CA GLU A 63 -4.12 -14.89 45.62
C GLU A 63 -4.50 -13.76 44.64
N ALA A 64 -3.64 -12.74 44.52
CA ALA A 64 -3.81 -11.67 43.52
C ALA A 64 -3.77 -12.19 42.08
N PHE A 65 -2.83 -13.09 41.77
CA PHE A 65 -2.74 -13.74 40.46
C PHE A 65 -4.01 -14.51 40.11
N MET A 66 -4.57 -15.26 41.06
CA MET A 66 -5.83 -15.99 40.85
C MET A 66 -7.01 -15.04 40.66
N ALA A 67 -7.06 -13.95 41.44
CA ALA A 67 -8.09 -12.93 41.27
C ALA A 67 -8.00 -12.27 39.88
N GLU A 68 -6.80 -11.98 39.40
CA GLU A 68 -6.58 -11.43 38.06
C GLU A 68 -6.95 -12.43 36.96
N MET A 69 -6.55 -13.70 37.11
CA MET A 69 -6.85 -14.76 36.15
C MET A 69 -8.36 -14.98 35.97
N MET A 70 -9.11 -14.96 37.07
CA MET A 70 -10.54 -15.22 37.10
C MET A 70 -11.38 -13.96 36.87
N GLY A 71 -10.81 -12.77 37.09
CA GLY A 71 -11.50 -11.48 37.06
C GLY A 71 -12.38 -11.21 38.30
N PHE A 72 -12.28 -12.04 39.33
CA PHE A 72 -12.99 -11.89 40.60
C PHE A 72 -12.19 -12.59 41.73
N ASP A 73 -12.40 -12.18 42.97
CA ASP A 73 -11.82 -12.85 44.13
C ASP A 73 -12.57 -14.16 44.44
N PRO A 74 -11.90 -15.34 44.41
CA PRO A 74 -12.52 -16.62 44.75
C PRO A 74 -13.18 -16.65 46.13
N TYR A 75 -12.67 -15.89 47.10
CA TYR A 75 -13.26 -15.83 48.44
C TYR A 75 -14.68 -15.26 48.41
N HIS A 76 -14.89 -14.17 47.65
CA HIS A 76 -16.20 -13.55 47.52
C HIS A 76 -17.22 -14.48 46.85
N LEU A 77 -16.82 -15.19 45.79
CA LEU A 77 -17.68 -16.20 45.15
C LEU A 77 -18.13 -17.28 46.15
N LEU A 78 -17.19 -17.80 46.95
CA LEU A 78 -17.49 -18.84 47.94
C LEU A 78 -18.39 -18.32 49.06
N SER A 79 -18.19 -17.08 49.49
CA SER A 79 -19.06 -16.39 50.45
C SER A 79 -20.48 -16.25 49.91
N ASP A 80 -20.65 -15.84 48.64
CA ASP A 80 -21.95 -15.69 48.01
C ASP A 80 -22.69 -17.03 47.89
N ILE A 81 -21.97 -18.11 47.56
CA ILE A 81 -22.54 -19.46 47.51
C ILE A 81 -23.00 -19.91 48.91
N ALA A 82 -22.20 -19.66 49.95
CA ALA A 82 -22.54 -20.02 51.32
C ALA A 82 -23.77 -19.23 51.81
N GLU A 83 -23.85 -17.94 51.50
CA GLU A 83 -24.99 -17.10 51.84
C GLU A 83 -26.27 -17.55 51.10
N HIS A 84 -26.16 -17.87 49.81
CA HIS A 84 -27.29 -18.41 49.06
C HIS A 84 -27.78 -19.75 49.62
N ALA A 85 -26.86 -20.62 50.05
CA ALA A 85 -27.21 -21.89 50.68
C ALA A 85 -27.91 -21.70 52.03
N ARG A 86 -27.46 -20.73 52.84
CA ARG A 86 -28.13 -20.36 54.10
C ARG A 86 -29.52 -19.80 53.84
N SER A 87 -29.65 -18.93 52.85
CA SER A 87 -30.96 -18.37 52.44
C SER A 87 -31.95 -19.44 52.00
N ALA A 88 -31.49 -20.54 51.40
CA ALA A 88 -32.33 -21.67 51.00
C ALA A 88 -32.89 -22.48 52.19
N ILE A 89 -32.35 -22.34 53.40
CA ILE A 89 -32.86 -23.03 54.60
C ILE A 89 -34.27 -22.56 54.91
N TYR A 90 -34.49 -21.24 55.00
CA TYR A 90 -35.77 -20.66 55.40
C TYR A 90 -36.98 -21.13 54.57
N PRO A 91 -36.97 -21.13 53.22
CA PRO A 91 -38.09 -21.64 52.44
C PRO A 91 -38.30 -23.14 52.64
N THR A 92 -37.23 -23.94 52.85
CA THR A 92 -37.38 -25.37 53.12
C THR A 92 -38.02 -25.62 54.49
N VAL A 93 -37.57 -24.93 55.54
CA VAL A 93 -38.16 -25.01 56.88
C VAL A 93 -39.62 -24.58 56.84
N ASN A 94 -39.93 -23.44 56.20
CA ASN A 94 -41.32 -22.97 56.03
C ASN A 94 -42.21 -23.98 55.30
N SER A 95 -41.68 -24.66 54.26
CA SER A 95 -42.44 -25.68 53.54
C SER A 95 -42.71 -26.92 54.39
N VAL A 96 -41.73 -27.35 55.19
CA VAL A 96 -41.85 -28.49 56.12
C VAL A 96 -42.82 -28.15 57.24
N GLU A 97 -42.75 -26.94 57.79
CA GLU A 97 -43.69 -26.44 58.79
C GLU A 97 -45.12 -26.41 58.24
N GLY A 98 -45.32 -25.85 57.03
CA GLY A 98 -46.62 -25.82 56.37
C GLY A 98 -47.19 -27.22 56.15
N TRP A 99 -46.35 -28.17 55.74
CA TRP A 99 -46.72 -29.58 55.63
C TRP A 99 -47.09 -30.21 56.98
N ALA A 100 -46.28 -29.98 58.03
CA ALA A 100 -46.53 -30.52 59.36
C ALA A 100 -47.84 -29.98 59.97
N ARG A 101 -48.12 -28.67 59.80
CA ARG A 101 -49.40 -28.06 60.20
C ARG A 101 -50.59 -28.64 59.44
N SER A 102 -50.43 -28.96 58.15
CA SER A 102 -51.49 -29.60 57.37
C SER A 102 -51.87 -30.99 57.93
N ILE A 103 -50.89 -31.74 58.44
CA ILE A 103 -51.11 -33.04 59.08
C ILE A 103 -51.74 -32.89 60.46
N ALA A 104 -51.28 -31.91 61.25
CA ALA A 104 -51.79 -31.63 62.58
C ALA A 104 -53.29 -31.27 62.60
N SER A 105 -53.89 -30.91 61.45
CA SER A 105 -55.33 -30.67 61.28
C SER A 105 -55.91 -29.64 62.28
N GLY A 106 -55.11 -28.64 62.68
CA GLY A 106 -55.53 -27.56 63.58
C GLY A 106 -55.68 -27.94 65.06
N ARG A 107 -55.03 -29.02 65.50
CA ARG A 107 -54.99 -29.42 66.90
C ARG A 107 -53.90 -28.65 67.65
N ALA A 108 -54.32 -27.81 68.61
CA ALA A 108 -53.45 -26.89 69.35
C ALA A 108 -52.26 -27.56 70.08
N GLU A 109 -52.40 -28.81 70.52
CA GLU A 109 -51.31 -29.57 71.17
C GLU A 109 -50.15 -29.85 70.21
N TYR A 110 -50.46 -30.14 68.94
CA TYR A 110 -49.45 -30.43 67.92
C TYR A 110 -48.87 -29.15 67.32
N ASP A 111 -49.60 -28.03 67.33
CA ASP A 111 -49.06 -26.75 66.84
C ASP A 111 -47.82 -26.31 67.65
N GLN A 112 -47.86 -26.46 68.98
CA GLN A 112 -46.69 -26.15 69.82
C GLN A 112 -45.50 -27.09 69.57
N GLU A 113 -45.78 -28.36 69.26
CA GLU A 113 -44.75 -29.34 68.93
C GLU A 113 -44.13 -29.04 67.55
N VAL A 114 -44.95 -28.63 66.58
CA VAL A 114 -44.50 -28.21 65.24
C VAL A 114 -43.63 -26.97 65.34
N ASP A 115 -44.00 -25.96 66.12
CA ASP A 115 -43.19 -24.74 66.29
C ASP A 115 -41.81 -25.05 66.90
N ARG A 116 -41.79 -25.86 67.98
CA ARG A 116 -40.53 -26.28 68.63
C ARG A 116 -39.68 -27.15 67.71
N GLY A 117 -40.31 -28.07 66.98
CA GLY A 117 -39.65 -28.96 66.04
C GLY A 117 -39.08 -28.20 64.83
N SER A 118 -39.84 -27.25 64.29
CA SER A 118 -39.43 -26.37 63.18
C SER A 118 -38.20 -25.56 63.57
N HIS A 119 -38.23 -24.92 64.74
CA HIS A 119 -37.09 -24.15 65.23
C HIS A 119 -35.85 -25.02 65.51
N ALA A 120 -36.04 -26.20 66.12
CA ALA A 120 -34.93 -27.14 66.33
C ALA A 120 -34.34 -27.66 65.01
N PHE A 121 -35.19 -27.87 64.00
CA PHE A 121 -34.77 -28.29 62.67
C PHE A 121 -34.03 -27.19 61.92
N GLU A 122 -34.51 -25.95 61.99
CA GLU A 122 -33.83 -24.76 61.46
C GLU A 122 -32.44 -24.60 62.06
N THR A 123 -32.32 -24.59 63.39
CA THR A 123 -31.02 -24.48 64.07
C THR A 123 -30.07 -25.64 63.71
N LEU A 124 -30.61 -26.85 63.55
CA LEU A 124 -29.83 -28.01 63.13
C LEU A 124 -29.30 -27.81 61.70
N LEU A 125 -30.14 -27.38 60.78
CA LEU A 125 -29.76 -27.13 59.39
C LEU A 125 -28.73 -26.02 59.27
N GLU A 126 -28.93 -24.90 59.98
CA GLU A 126 -27.97 -23.79 60.01
C GLU A 126 -26.58 -24.28 60.44
N ASN A 127 -26.49 -25.00 61.57
CA ASN A 127 -25.23 -25.52 62.08
C ASN A 127 -24.56 -26.53 61.12
N VAL A 128 -25.34 -27.41 60.48
CA VAL A 128 -24.80 -28.39 59.53
C VAL A 128 -24.31 -27.71 58.25
N ILE A 129 -25.07 -26.74 57.74
CA ILE A 129 -24.75 -25.99 56.52
C ILE A 129 -23.53 -25.12 56.76
N ASP A 130 -23.48 -24.34 57.84
CA ASP A 130 -22.32 -23.53 58.19
C ASP A 130 -21.05 -24.38 58.26
N ARG A 131 -21.08 -25.50 58.99
CA ARG A 131 -19.93 -26.40 59.11
C ARG A 131 -19.53 -27.06 57.78
N ALA A 132 -20.50 -27.36 56.91
CA ALA A 132 -20.23 -27.93 55.60
C ALA A 132 -19.61 -26.90 54.65
N PHE A 133 -20.15 -25.68 54.63
CA PHE A 133 -19.67 -24.59 53.78
C PHE A 133 -18.33 -24.04 54.26
N ASP A 134 -18.03 -24.00 55.56
CA ASP A 134 -16.68 -23.68 56.05
C ASP A 134 -15.63 -24.64 55.50
N LYS A 135 -15.93 -25.95 55.52
CA LYS A 135 -15.05 -26.98 54.96
C LYS A 135 -14.94 -26.90 53.45
N TYR A 136 -16.05 -26.63 52.78
CA TYR A 136 -16.08 -26.44 51.33
C TYR A 136 -15.24 -25.23 50.92
N THR A 137 -15.39 -24.09 51.58
CA THR A 137 -14.60 -22.87 51.32
C THR A 137 -13.12 -23.13 51.55
N ALA A 138 -12.75 -23.76 52.67
CA ALA A 138 -11.37 -24.12 52.95
C ALA A 138 -10.80 -25.10 51.92
N TYR A 139 -11.59 -26.07 51.47
CA TYR A 139 -11.18 -27.04 50.44
C TYR A 139 -11.02 -26.37 49.07
N ALA A 140 -11.96 -25.52 48.67
CA ALA A 140 -11.96 -24.86 47.38
C ALA A 140 -10.77 -23.90 47.24
N LEU A 141 -10.50 -23.07 48.26
CA LEU A 141 -9.35 -22.17 48.27
C LEU A 141 -8.00 -22.92 48.26
N ARG A 142 -7.94 -24.11 48.88
CA ARG A 142 -6.72 -24.90 48.97
C ARG A 142 -6.45 -25.77 47.74
N ASN A 143 -7.47 -26.17 46.97
CA ASN A 143 -7.31 -27.12 45.86
C ASN A 143 -7.76 -26.53 44.53
N SER A 144 -9.00 -26.06 44.42
CA SER A 144 -9.56 -25.59 43.15
C SER A 144 -8.98 -24.25 42.72
N PHE A 145 -8.80 -23.34 43.68
CA PHE A 145 -8.28 -21.99 43.46
C PHE A 145 -6.82 -21.83 43.91
N ALA A 146 -6.09 -22.94 44.10
CA ALA A 146 -4.70 -22.88 44.50
C ALA A 146 -3.77 -22.94 43.28
N VAL A 147 -2.80 -22.03 43.27
CA VAL A 147 -1.67 -22.06 42.35
C VAL A 147 -0.63 -23.06 42.88
N PRO A 148 -0.24 -24.09 42.11
CA PRO A 148 0.82 -25.01 42.49
C PRO A 148 2.15 -24.28 42.74
N ASP A 149 2.86 -24.68 43.79
CA ASP A 149 4.20 -24.17 44.08
C ASP A 149 5.18 -24.57 42.97
N GLY A 150 6.02 -23.62 42.53
CA GLY A 150 7.11 -23.87 41.59
C GLY A 150 6.71 -24.01 40.13
N MET A 151 5.48 -23.62 39.76
CA MET A 151 5.05 -23.52 38.37
C MET A 151 5.13 -22.07 37.89
N ASP A 152 5.81 -21.86 36.76
CA ASP A 152 5.85 -20.57 36.08
C ASP A 152 4.53 -20.36 35.33
N LEU A 153 3.54 -19.83 36.04
CA LEU A 153 2.27 -19.43 35.44
C LEU A 153 2.40 -18.01 34.89
N VAL A 154 2.24 -17.88 33.58
CA VAL A 154 2.16 -16.58 32.89
C VAL A 154 0.77 -16.44 32.31
N LEU A 155 0.08 -15.35 32.68
CA LEU A 155 -1.24 -15.05 32.13
C LEU A 155 -1.13 -14.82 30.62
N PRO A 156 -2.14 -15.20 29.82
CA PRO A 156 -2.08 -15.04 28.37
C PRO A 156 -1.78 -13.61 27.92
N TRP A 157 -2.31 -12.60 28.64
CA TRP A 157 -2.06 -11.19 28.36
C TRP A 157 -0.69 -10.69 28.87
N HIS A 158 -0.03 -11.44 29.75
CA HIS A 158 1.33 -11.14 30.23
C HIS A 158 2.43 -11.84 29.43
N LYS A 159 2.09 -12.71 28.47
CA LYS A 159 3.07 -13.53 27.73
C LYS A 159 4.16 -12.71 27.00
N GLU A 160 3.84 -11.48 26.62
CA GLU A 160 4.74 -10.58 25.88
C GLU A 160 5.16 -9.37 26.70
N MET A 161 4.72 -9.29 27.97
CA MET A 161 5.11 -8.22 28.87
C MET A 161 6.46 -8.54 29.48
N ASP A 162 7.47 -7.78 29.07
CA ASP A 162 8.81 -7.85 29.64
C ASP A 162 9.04 -6.66 30.58
N PHE A 163 8.89 -6.89 31.89
CA PHE A 163 9.13 -5.87 32.91
C PHE A 163 10.61 -5.44 32.97
N ALA A 164 11.55 -6.28 32.52
CA ALA A 164 12.95 -5.91 32.44
C ALA A 164 13.19 -4.89 31.33
N ARG A 165 12.44 -4.99 30.22
CA ARG A 165 12.42 -3.95 29.19
C ARG A 165 11.89 -2.63 29.72
N ALA A 166 10.83 -2.66 30.52
CA ALA A 166 10.28 -1.46 31.15
C ALA A 166 11.27 -0.80 32.12
N GLN A 167 11.98 -1.60 32.92
CA GLN A 167 13.06 -1.11 33.79
C GLN A 167 14.19 -0.46 32.99
N PHE A 168 14.64 -1.10 31.92
CA PHE A 168 15.65 -0.53 31.04
C PHE A 168 15.24 0.84 30.51
N ILE A 169 13.98 1.01 30.10
CA ILE A 169 13.45 2.30 29.66
C ILE A 169 13.45 3.31 30.81
N ALA A 170 13.03 2.91 32.01
CA ALA A 170 13.00 3.79 33.18
C ALA A 170 14.40 4.25 33.63
N ASP A 171 15.43 3.44 33.39
CA ASP A 171 16.83 3.77 33.69
C ASP A 171 17.45 4.75 32.68
N LEU A 172 16.81 5.00 31.52
CA LEU A 172 17.24 6.06 30.61
C LEU A 172 16.91 7.45 31.20
N ASP A 173 17.81 8.41 31.01
CA ASP A 173 17.72 9.78 31.58
C ASP A 173 16.41 10.54 31.23
N GLU A 174 15.74 10.17 30.15
CA GLU A 174 14.49 10.76 29.65
C GLU A 174 13.34 9.73 29.58
N GLY A 175 13.53 8.52 30.09
CA GLY A 175 12.49 7.51 30.25
C GLY A 175 11.66 7.22 28.98
N GLU A 176 10.35 7.38 29.12
CA GLU A 176 9.37 7.17 28.04
C GLU A 176 9.44 8.24 26.93
N ASP A 177 9.94 9.44 27.22
CA ASP A 177 10.02 10.53 26.24
C ASP A 177 11.01 10.20 25.13
N VAL A 178 12.09 9.47 25.45
CA VAL A 178 13.03 8.94 24.45
C VAL A 178 12.31 8.01 23.47
N LEU A 179 11.43 7.15 23.96
CA LEU A 179 10.68 6.24 23.10
C LEU A 179 9.69 7.00 22.23
N ALA A 180 9.00 7.99 22.79
CA ALA A 180 8.11 8.86 22.03
C ALA A 180 8.87 9.59 20.91
N ALA A 181 10.06 10.13 21.21
CA ALA A 181 10.93 10.79 20.24
C ALA A 181 11.46 9.80 19.18
N ARG A 182 11.91 8.61 19.58
CA ARG A 182 12.35 7.54 18.66
C ARG A 182 11.22 7.14 17.72
N LEU A 183 10.01 6.91 18.24
CA LEU A 183 8.84 6.55 17.45
C LEU A 183 8.38 7.70 16.54
N ALA A 184 8.47 8.95 16.97
CA ALA A 184 8.25 10.10 16.09
C ALA A 184 9.27 10.15 14.94
N SER A 185 10.55 9.86 15.23
CA SER A 185 11.60 9.80 14.21
C SER A 185 11.39 8.67 13.20
N LEU A 186 10.92 7.49 13.66
CA LEU A 186 10.59 6.36 12.80
C LEU A 186 9.37 6.68 11.92
N ARG A 187 8.33 7.29 12.49
CA ARG A 187 7.18 7.78 11.72
C ARG A 187 7.61 8.77 10.64
N ALA A 188 8.47 9.73 10.97
CA ALA A 188 9.01 10.68 10.00
C ALA A 188 9.81 10.00 8.89
N LYS A 189 10.65 8.99 9.21
CA LYS A 189 11.38 8.20 8.21
C LYS A 189 10.44 7.42 7.28
N VAL A 190 9.36 6.84 7.81
CA VAL A 190 8.35 6.13 7.01
C VAL A 190 7.62 7.10 6.08
N GLU A 191 7.23 8.29 6.55
CA GLU A 191 6.57 9.30 5.72
C GLU A 191 7.51 9.84 4.62
N GLN A 192 8.78 10.09 4.95
CA GLN A 192 9.80 10.46 3.97
C GLN A 192 9.96 9.36 2.89
N ALA A 193 10.00 8.10 3.29
CA ALA A 193 10.07 6.98 2.35
C ALA A 193 8.85 6.88 1.45
N ARG A 194 7.63 7.08 1.98
CA ARG A 194 6.39 7.14 1.20
C ARG A 194 6.44 8.26 0.17
N LEU A 195 6.90 9.43 0.56
CA LEU A 195 7.02 10.58 -0.34
C LEU A 195 8.08 10.37 -1.43
N VAL A 196 9.23 9.77 -1.10
CA VAL A 196 10.26 9.40 -2.08
C VAL A 196 9.68 8.40 -3.07
N ARG A 197 9.01 7.35 -2.59
CA ARG A 197 8.34 6.35 -3.44
C ARG A 197 7.36 7.01 -4.40
N TYR A 198 6.48 7.89 -3.91
CA TYR A 198 5.53 8.61 -4.76
C TYR A 198 6.23 9.47 -5.83
N ARG A 199 7.34 10.14 -5.49
CA ARG A 199 8.12 10.93 -6.45
C ARG A 199 8.79 10.04 -7.51
N LEU A 200 9.29 8.88 -7.10
CA LEU A 200 9.89 7.90 -8.02
C LEU A 200 8.84 7.35 -8.98
N GLU A 201 7.67 6.94 -8.49
CA GLU A 201 6.56 6.46 -9.34
C GLU A 201 6.15 7.52 -10.37
N ARG A 202 6.10 8.81 -9.96
CA ARG A 202 5.83 9.91 -10.88
C ARG A 202 6.94 10.11 -11.92
N ALA A 203 8.19 9.98 -11.51
CA ALA A 203 9.34 10.11 -12.41
C ALA A 203 9.37 8.96 -13.43
N GLU A 204 9.07 7.73 -13.01
CA GLU A 204 8.93 6.56 -13.86
C GLU A 204 7.86 6.80 -14.93
N ALA A 205 6.67 7.28 -14.56
CA ALA A 205 5.61 7.56 -15.52
C ALA A 205 6.00 8.59 -16.59
N VAL A 206 6.80 9.61 -16.23
CA VAL A 206 7.32 10.59 -17.19
C VAL A 206 8.39 9.98 -18.10
N LEU A 207 9.28 9.14 -17.54
CA LEU A 207 10.30 8.44 -18.31
C LEU A 207 9.66 7.46 -19.30
N ASP A 208 8.65 6.71 -18.89
CA ASP A 208 7.90 5.80 -19.76
C ASP A 208 7.28 6.55 -20.93
N ARG A 209 6.66 7.70 -20.69
CA ARG A 209 6.12 8.55 -21.76
C ARG A 209 7.20 9.03 -22.72
N ARG A 210 8.35 9.46 -22.21
CA ARG A 210 9.49 9.90 -23.05
C ARG A 210 10.06 8.74 -23.87
N LEU A 211 10.14 7.56 -23.28
CA LEU A 211 10.59 6.34 -23.91
C LEU A 211 9.65 5.95 -25.06
N GLN A 212 8.33 6.02 -24.86
CA GLN A 212 7.35 5.79 -25.92
C GLN A 212 7.50 6.78 -27.08
N VAL A 213 7.68 8.08 -26.79
CA VAL A 213 7.89 9.09 -27.84
C VAL A 213 9.20 8.84 -28.60
N ALA A 214 10.27 8.49 -27.89
CA ALA A 214 11.56 8.16 -28.52
C ALA A 214 11.47 6.90 -29.38
N GLN A 215 10.72 5.88 -28.94
CA GLN A 215 10.44 4.69 -29.73
C GLN A 215 9.61 5.01 -30.99
N HIS A 216 8.59 5.86 -30.86
CA HIS A 216 7.78 6.29 -32.00
C HIS A 216 8.63 7.02 -33.05
N ARG A 217 9.41 8.01 -32.62
CA ARG A 217 10.34 8.75 -33.50
C ARG A 217 11.39 7.83 -34.13
N ARG A 218 11.90 6.85 -33.37
CA ARG A 218 12.81 5.83 -33.90
C ARG A 218 12.15 5.02 -35.00
N ASN A 219 10.87 4.67 -34.86
CA ASN A 219 10.13 3.95 -35.88
C ASN A 219 9.85 4.83 -37.11
N GLU A 220 9.54 6.11 -36.93
CA GLU A 220 9.38 7.07 -38.04
C GLU A 220 10.68 7.25 -38.83
N VAL A 221 11.80 7.47 -38.14
CA VAL A 221 13.14 7.56 -38.77
C VAL A 221 13.54 6.22 -39.38
N GLY A 222 13.17 5.11 -38.75
CA GLY A 222 13.34 3.76 -39.29
C GLY A 222 12.60 3.59 -40.62
N PHE A 223 11.33 3.99 -40.68
CA PHE A 223 10.53 3.97 -41.90
C PHE A 223 11.15 4.82 -43.03
N VAL A 224 11.59 6.05 -42.72
CA VAL A 224 12.26 6.91 -43.71
C VAL A 224 13.56 6.26 -44.18
N ARG A 225 14.35 5.70 -43.26
CA ARG A 225 15.58 4.97 -43.60
C ARG A 225 15.27 3.78 -44.52
N ASP A 226 14.24 3.00 -44.21
CA ASP A 226 13.87 1.81 -44.98
C ASP A 226 13.36 2.21 -46.37
N ALA A 227 12.54 3.25 -46.49
CA ALA A 227 12.10 3.80 -47.78
C ALA A 227 13.27 4.33 -48.63
N VAL A 228 14.25 4.98 -48.00
CA VAL A 228 15.49 5.43 -48.67
C VAL A 228 16.34 4.22 -49.09
N ALA A 229 16.36 3.14 -48.30
CA ALA A 229 17.01 1.88 -48.65
C ALA A 229 16.36 1.22 -49.88
N GLU A 230 15.02 1.16 -49.90
CA GLU A 230 14.24 0.61 -51.01
C GLU A 230 14.41 1.43 -52.30
N ALA A 231 14.49 2.76 -52.19
CA ALA A 231 14.83 3.63 -53.31
C ALA A 231 16.30 3.49 -53.77
N GLY A 232 17.10 2.66 -53.09
CA GLY A 232 18.51 2.44 -53.37
C GLY A 232 19.37 3.67 -53.12
N LEU A 233 18.89 4.64 -52.33
CA LEU A 233 19.55 5.92 -52.09
C LEU A 233 20.51 5.89 -50.88
N ILE A 234 20.75 4.72 -50.28
CA ILE A 234 21.74 4.57 -49.21
C ILE A 234 23.10 4.18 -49.82
N PRO A 235 24.21 4.85 -49.44
CA PRO A 235 24.29 6.05 -48.60
C PRO A 235 23.86 7.33 -49.37
N LEU A 236 23.08 8.17 -48.69
CA LEU A 236 22.49 9.39 -49.29
C LEU A 236 23.57 10.43 -49.63
N ASP A 237 24.64 10.45 -48.83
CA ASP A 237 25.74 11.42 -48.93
C ASP A 237 26.51 11.30 -50.25
N GLU A 238 26.84 10.07 -50.67
CA GLU A 238 27.58 9.82 -51.91
C GLU A 238 26.75 10.14 -53.15
N LYS A 239 25.44 9.84 -53.13
CA LYS A 239 24.55 10.10 -54.27
C LYS A 239 24.13 11.56 -54.36
N ALA A 240 23.93 12.25 -53.23
CA ALA A 240 23.70 13.68 -53.20
C ALA A 240 24.93 14.45 -53.69
N GLY A 241 26.13 14.04 -53.28
CA GLY A 241 27.40 14.59 -53.80
C GLY A 241 27.50 14.44 -55.33
N GLY A 242 27.20 13.25 -55.86
CA GLY A 242 27.21 13.02 -57.31
C GLY A 242 26.19 13.86 -58.09
N VAL A 243 25.01 14.17 -57.51
CA VAL A 243 24.02 15.06 -58.14
C VAL A 243 24.47 16.52 -58.09
N VAL A 244 25.09 16.95 -57.00
CA VAL A 244 25.68 18.31 -56.90
C VAL A 244 26.81 18.47 -57.91
N ASP A 245 27.67 17.47 -58.06
CA ASP A 245 28.75 17.48 -59.05
C ASP A 245 28.21 17.47 -60.49
N ALA A 246 27.16 16.68 -60.77
CA ALA A 246 26.50 16.66 -62.07
C ALA A 246 25.78 17.98 -62.38
N LEU A 247 25.18 18.65 -61.40
CA LEU A 247 24.59 19.98 -61.56
C LEU A 247 25.67 21.05 -61.75
N GLY A 248 26.81 20.95 -61.07
CA GLY A 248 27.98 21.79 -61.31
C GLY A 248 28.51 21.65 -62.73
N SER A 249 28.64 20.41 -63.21
CA SER A 249 29.00 20.09 -64.59
C SER A 249 27.99 20.59 -65.61
N LEU A 250 26.68 20.49 -65.32
CA LEU A 250 25.64 20.98 -66.21
C LEU A 250 25.66 22.51 -66.30
N HIS A 251 25.92 23.18 -65.17
CA HIS A 251 26.03 24.63 -65.10
C HIS A 251 27.20 25.13 -65.95
N THR A 252 28.38 24.52 -65.85
CA THR A 252 29.53 24.87 -66.67
C THR A 252 29.28 24.60 -68.16
N ASN A 253 28.61 23.49 -68.49
CA ASN A 253 28.25 23.18 -69.88
C ASN A 253 27.16 24.12 -70.45
N LEU A 254 26.29 24.67 -69.60
CA LEU A 254 25.30 25.67 -70.01
C LEU A 254 25.90 27.06 -70.25
N GLU A 255 27.00 27.39 -69.57
CA GLU A 255 27.80 28.56 -69.92
C GLU A 255 28.43 28.42 -71.31
N ASP A 256 28.87 27.21 -71.71
CA ASP A 256 29.40 26.93 -73.05
C ASP A 256 28.32 26.93 -74.16
N VAL A 257 27.03 26.72 -73.83
CA VAL A 257 25.91 26.79 -74.79
C VAL A 257 25.45 28.24 -75.05
N LYS A 258 26.05 29.25 -74.41
CA LYS A 258 25.87 30.66 -74.79
C LYS A 258 26.63 31.06 -76.06
N MET A 259 26.62 30.28 -77.15
CA MET A 259 26.92 30.83 -78.49
C MET A 259 26.24 30.03 -79.61
N GLN A 260 25.01 30.44 -79.94
CA GLN A 260 24.63 30.54 -81.35
C GLN A 260 24.06 31.94 -81.61
N ALA A 261 24.90 32.76 -82.22
CA ALA A 261 24.56 34.10 -82.65
C ALA A 261 23.50 34.04 -83.76
N ARG A 262 22.36 34.66 -83.44
CA ARG A 262 21.41 35.37 -84.33
C ARG A 262 21.89 35.54 -85.78
N PRO A 263 21.17 35.04 -86.80
CA PRO A 263 21.33 35.54 -88.17
C PRO A 263 20.76 36.97 -88.28
N PRO A 264 21.44 37.91 -88.97
CA PRO A 264 21.03 39.31 -89.03
C PRO A 264 19.87 39.47 -90.02
N GLY A 265 18.83 40.25 -89.64
CA GLY A 265 17.90 40.81 -90.63
C GLY A 265 16.38 40.72 -90.37
N VAL A 266 15.88 40.56 -89.14
CA VAL A 266 14.42 40.62 -88.89
C VAL A 266 14.06 41.79 -87.97
N SER A 267 13.28 42.73 -88.50
CA SER A 267 12.75 43.91 -87.78
C SER A 267 11.77 43.51 -86.66
N PRO A 268 11.76 44.24 -85.54
CA PRO A 268 10.91 43.94 -84.40
C PRO A 268 9.46 44.37 -84.72
N GLY A 269 8.64 43.43 -85.17
CA GLY A 269 7.22 43.68 -85.43
C GLY A 269 6.46 42.47 -85.94
N VAL A 270 7.14 41.49 -86.56
CA VAL A 270 6.50 40.33 -87.21
C VAL A 270 7.24 39.02 -86.87
N ALA A 271 7.65 38.86 -85.60
CA ALA A 271 8.49 37.72 -85.18
C ALA A 271 7.69 36.45 -84.80
N TRP A 272 6.37 36.50 -84.74
CA TRP A 272 5.51 35.35 -84.40
C TRP A 272 5.02 34.56 -85.61
N GLU A 273 5.18 35.09 -86.83
CA GLU A 273 4.73 34.45 -88.08
C GLU A 273 5.79 33.54 -88.73
N THR A 274 7.04 33.55 -88.25
CA THR A 274 8.16 32.76 -88.82
C THR A 274 8.44 31.43 -88.11
N GLY A 275 7.50 30.96 -87.28
CA GLY A 275 7.47 29.58 -86.78
C GLY A 275 7.82 29.37 -85.30
N ARG A 276 7.60 28.14 -84.81
CA ARG A 276 7.63 27.75 -83.38
C ARG A 276 8.92 28.14 -82.64
N GLN A 277 10.06 28.13 -83.32
CA GLN A 277 11.33 28.50 -82.69
C GLN A 277 11.46 30.01 -82.44
N ALA A 278 10.91 30.85 -83.32
CA ALA A 278 10.84 32.29 -83.09
C ALA A 278 9.91 32.62 -81.92
N TYR A 279 8.77 31.93 -81.80
CA TYR A 279 7.88 32.05 -80.64
C TYR A 279 8.57 31.67 -79.32
N LEU A 280 9.34 30.59 -79.29
CA LEU A 280 10.07 30.18 -78.09
C LEU A 280 11.15 31.19 -77.69
N SER A 281 11.89 31.75 -78.66
CA SER A 281 12.86 32.82 -78.37
C SER A 281 12.22 34.11 -77.85
N TRP A 282 11.02 34.46 -78.37
CA TRP A 282 10.26 35.60 -77.88
C TRP A 282 9.67 35.35 -76.49
N ALA A 283 9.11 34.16 -76.24
CA ALA A 283 8.54 33.77 -74.94
C ALA A 283 9.62 33.69 -73.85
N VAL A 284 10.80 33.16 -74.18
CA VAL A 284 11.97 33.16 -73.28
C VAL A 284 12.48 34.58 -73.05
N GLY A 285 12.52 35.43 -74.08
CA GLY A 285 12.86 36.85 -73.94
C GLY A 285 11.88 37.63 -73.04
N LYS A 286 10.59 37.30 -73.14
CA LYS A 286 9.55 37.88 -72.28
C LYS A 286 9.63 37.38 -70.84
N ALA A 287 9.90 36.08 -70.62
CA ALA A 287 10.08 35.51 -69.30
C ALA A 287 11.36 36.01 -68.59
N LEU A 288 12.43 36.30 -69.34
CA LEU A 288 13.64 36.95 -68.81
C LEU A 288 13.43 38.44 -68.52
N ALA A 289 12.54 39.12 -69.24
CA ALA A 289 12.13 40.49 -68.93
C ALA A 289 11.23 40.55 -67.68
N ASP A 290 10.29 39.60 -67.53
CA ASP A 290 9.48 39.45 -66.32
C ASP A 290 10.33 39.01 -65.11
N GLY A 291 11.37 38.20 -65.32
CA GLY A 291 12.33 37.81 -64.27
C GLY A 291 13.25 38.94 -63.79
N ARG A 292 13.34 40.06 -64.52
CA ARG A 292 14.02 41.29 -64.08
C ARG A 292 13.08 42.30 -63.39
N ALA A 293 11.77 42.03 -63.39
CA ALA A 293 10.74 42.81 -62.70
C ALA A 293 10.23 42.12 -61.42
N GLY A 294 11.05 41.26 -60.82
CA GLY A 294 10.77 40.57 -59.55
C GLY A 294 11.15 41.39 -58.32
N GLU A 295 10.62 42.60 -58.18
CA GLU A 295 10.43 43.21 -56.86
C GLU A 295 9.05 42.79 -56.37
N VAL A 296 9.00 41.80 -55.47
CA VAL A 296 7.79 41.52 -54.70
C VAL A 296 7.59 42.72 -53.76
N PRO A 297 6.49 43.49 -53.86
CA PRO A 297 6.26 44.62 -52.97
C PRO A 297 6.12 44.11 -51.53
N ALA A 298 6.91 44.69 -50.62
CA ALA A 298 6.97 44.33 -49.21
C ALA A 298 5.59 44.27 -48.53
N ASP A 299 4.62 45.04 -49.03
CA ASP A 299 3.23 45.07 -48.57
C ASP A 299 2.51 43.71 -48.65
N ARG A 300 2.93 42.78 -49.53
CA ARG A 300 2.35 41.43 -49.60
C ARG A 300 2.91 40.47 -48.55
N LEU A 301 4.15 40.65 -48.12
CA LEU A 301 4.74 39.84 -47.06
C LEU A 301 4.19 40.26 -45.69
N ASP A 302 4.04 41.56 -45.45
CA ASP A 302 3.38 42.11 -44.26
C ASP A 302 1.90 41.70 -44.17
N ALA A 303 1.21 41.54 -45.30
CA ALA A 303 -0.17 41.06 -45.34
C ALA A 303 -0.28 39.56 -44.99
N ILE A 304 0.70 38.74 -45.36
CA ILE A 304 0.74 37.31 -45.01
C ILE A 304 1.13 37.14 -43.54
N GLU A 305 2.06 37.94 -43.03
CA GLU A 305 2.46 37.92 -41.61
C GLU A 305 1.31 38.35 -40.67
N ARG A 306 0.51 39.35 -41.07
CA ARG A 306 -0.74 39.72 -40.38
C ARG A 306 -1.81 38.64 -40.43
N GLN A 307 -1.94 37.91 -41.54
CA GLN A 307 -2.90 36.80 -41.63
C GLN A 307 -2.48 35.58 -40.80
N THR A 308 -1.18 35.40 -40.53
CA THR A 308 -0.71 34.32 -39.65
C THR A 308 -0.78 34.65 -38.15
N THR A 309 -0.80 35.93 -37.76
CA THR A 309 -0.96 36.34 -36.35
C THR A 309 -2.42 36.44 -35.90
N GLU A 310 -3.38 36.54 -36.84
CA GLU A 310 -4.82 36.51 -36.55
C GLU A 310 -5.41 35.08 -36.42
N VAL A 311 -4.65 34.03 -36.74
CA VAL A 311 -5.10 32.63 -36.56
C VAL A 311 -4.55 32.08 -35.24
N GLY A 312 -5.30 32.33 -34.17
CA GLY A 312 -5.34 31.50 -32.96
C GLY A 312 -4.29 31.83 -31.91
N THR A 313 -4.63 32.73 -30.99
CA THR A 313 -3.94 32.80 -29.70
C THR A 313 -4.46 31.70 -28.76
N GLU A 314 -3.64 31.23 -27.81
CA GLU A 314 -3.99 30.16 -26.85
C GLU A 314 -5.32 30.40 -26.11
N ALA A 315 -5.75 31.66 -25.98
CA ALA A 315 -7.03 32.05 -25.40
C ALA A 315 -8.25 31.59 -26.21
N ASP A 316 -8.15 31.48 -27.53
CA ASP A 316 -9.25 31.05 -28.40
C ASP A 316 -9.42 29.51 -28.37
N LEU A 317 -8.33 28.78 -28.13
CA LEU A 317 -8.35 27.32 -27.93
C LEU A 317 -8.94 26.93 -26.57
N GLU A 318 -8.71 27.72 -25.51
CA GLU A 318 -9.33 27.49 -24.20
C GLU A 318 -10.85 27.73 -24.23
N GLN A 319 -11.34 28.72 -24.99
CA GLN A 319 -12.76 28.97 -25.16
C GLN A 319 -13.48 27.84 -25.93
N LEU A 320 -12.84 27.27 -26.96
CA LEU A 320 -13.39 26.12 -27.68
C LEU A 320 -13.44 24.85 -26.81
N ASN A 321 -12.46 24.65 -25.93
CA ASN A 321 -12.43 23.50 -25.02
C ASN A 321 -13.48 23.63 -23.88
N ALA A 322 -13.74 24.85 -23.41
CA ALA A 322 -14.78 25.12 -22.43
C ALA A 322 -16.20 24.89 -22.98
N VAL A 323 -16.43 25.12 -24.29
CA VAL A 323 -17.71 24.85 -24.96
C VAL A 323 -17.89 23.36 -25.26
N ALA A 324 -16.81 22.62 -25.50
CA ALA A 324 -16.85 21.17 -25.72
C ALA A 324 -17.09 20.33 -24.44
N GLY A 325 -16.78 20.88 -23.26
CA GLY A 325 -16.95 20.21 -21.95
C GLY A 325 -18.35 20.29 -21.32
N ARG A 326 -19.34 20.92 -21.98
CA ARG A 326 -20.75 20.92 -21.56
C ARG A 326 -21.63 20.27 -22.63
N LYS A 327 -21.52 18.95 -22.78
CA LYS A 327 -22.59 18.07 -23.26
C LYS A 327 -22.49 16.72 -22.56
#